data_AF-A0A958J7W6-F1
#
_entry.id   AF-A0A958J7W6-F1
#
_cell.length_a   1.000
_cell.length_b   1.000
_cell.length_c   1.000
_cell.angle_alpha   90.00
_cell.angle_beta   90.00
_cell.angle_gamma   90.00
#
_symmetry.space_group_name_H-M   'P 1'
#
loop_
_entity.id
_entity.type
_entity.pdbx_description
1 polymer ?
#
loop_
_entity_poly.entity_id
_entity_poly.type
_entity_poly.pdbx_seq_one_letter_code
_entity_poly.pdbx_strand_id
1 'polypeptide(L)'
;GRTMNTSSKLKPNLFMIITLVLIGGGLLVVQFFSETGIIEKKSAWWIMFVVYLHATLENSLLLLKTGNKGFLAPTLLYLVVSAIGLSLIVGQEHYIYLLMILAVFLAIGVIYVSFIGKQTRVRSRFILEMAAQRVTNTNAGFTPRPYPAGRLSYNQDEIDSFTAFMMKHLIAMRYREATGTYLVIEAGGLRFARLFKPDFSKVTHVRFDDSGAVSVNISRKDYQQYRDTFNFDQLCQALGNLFITFWDLHRQGEADQIISLIDSEHRELQAETPLLSVQGHKKN
;
A
#
# COMPACT_ATOMS: atom_id res chain seq x y z
N GLY A 1 -5.80 -13.72 31.52
CA GLY A 1 -5.97 -12.68 30.49
C GLY A 1 -4.66 -11.94 30.34
N ARG A 2 -4.04 -11.99 29.16
CA ARG A 2 -2.84 -11.19 28.85
C ARG A 2 -3.30 -9.96 28.06
N THR A 3 -3.03 -8.79 28.62
CA THR A 3 -3.15 -7.51 27.92
C THR A 3 -2.06 -7.45 26.85
N MET A 4 -2.45 -7.60 25.58
CA MET A 4 -1.58 -7.27 24.45
C MET A 4 -1.24 -5.79 24.54
N ASN A 5 0.05 -5.48 24.74
CA ASN A 5 0.54 -4.12 24.60
C ASN A 5 0.93 -3.88 23.14
N THR A 6 -0.04 -4.01 22.23
CA THR A 6 0.10 -3.69 20.80
C THR A 6 -0.08 -2.20 20.59
N SER A 7 0.69 -1.37 21.31
CA SER A 7 0.75 0.08 21.06
C SER A 7 1.67 0.40 19.87
N SER A 8 1.52 -0.32 18.76
CA SER A 8 1.90 0.24 17.46
C SER A 8 0.69 1.06 17.01
N LYS A 9 0.66 2.33 17.42
CA LYS A 9 -0.41 3.28 17.09
C LYS A 9 -0.51 3.41 15.57
N LEU A 10 -1.40 2.64 14.95
CA LEU A 10 -1.71 2.72 13.54
C LEU A 10 -2.39 4.05 13.25
N LYS A 11 -1.60 5.04 12.82
CA LYS A 11 -2.17 6.29 12.31
C LYS A 11 -2.86 5.98 10.96
N PRO A 12 -4.17 6.31 10.82
CA PRO A 12 -4.98 5.96 9.66
C PRO A 12 -4.32 6.50 8.40
N ASN A 13 -3.91 5.61 7.48
CA ASN A 13 -3.20 5.88 6.22
C ASN A 13 -2.58 7.29 6.12
N LEU A 14 -1.82 7.65 7.17
CA LEU A 14 -1.52 9.06 7.47
C LEU A 14 -0.74 9.67 6.33
N PHE A 15 0.03 8.82 5.65
CA PHE A 15 0.75 9.15 4.44
C PHE A 15 -0.15 9.60 3.29
N MET A 16 -1.27 8.92 2.98
CA MET A 16 -2.19 9.34 1.91
C MET A 16 -2.88 10.67 2.27
N ILE A 17 -3.29 10.83 3.54
CA ILE A 17 -3.87 12.08 4.04
C ILE A 17 -2.83 13.20 4.03
N ILE A 18 -1.60 12.93 4.49
CA ILE A 18 -0.47 13.86 4.46
C ILE A 18 -0.13 14.23 3.01
N THR A 19 -0.11 13.29 2.07
CA THR A 19 0.15 13.60 0.65
C THR A 19 -0.97 14.47 0.08
N LEU A 20 -2.24 14.17 0.36
CA LEU A 20 -3.38 15.00 -0.03
C LEU A 20 -3.35 16.40 0.62
N VAL A 21 -2.94 16.49 1.89
CA VAL A 21 -2.85 17.75 2.66
C VAL A 21 -1.60 18.55 2.27
N LEU A 22 -0.48 17.90 1.95
CA LEU A 22 0.74 18.57 1.48
C LEU A 22 0.59 19.04 0.04
N ILE A 23 -0.05 18.25 -0.82
CA ILE A 23 -0.41 18.68 -2.17
C ILE A 23 -1.47 19.78 -2.04
N GLY A 24 -2.65 19.53 -1.47
CA GLY A 24 -3.72 20.53 -1.35
C GLY A 24 -3.29 21.80 -0.62
N GLY A 25 -2.62 21.66 0.53
CA GLY A 25 -2.10 22.77 1.32
C GLY A 25 -0.95 23.51 0.64
N GLY A 26 -0.03 22.79 -0.01
CA GLY A 26 1.04 23.39 -0.81
C GLY A 26 0.50 24.23 -1.97
N LEU A 27 -0.60 23.80 -2.59
CA LEU A 27 -1.23 24.53 -3.68
C LEU A 27 -2.02 25.75 -3.19
N LEU A 28 -2.68 25.66 -2.03
CA LEU A 28 -3.27 26.84 -1.37
C LEU A 28 -2.20 27.87 -1.02
N VAL A 29 -1.02 27.42 -0.59
CA VAL A 29 0.13 28.28 -0.31
C VAL A 29 0.65 28.94 -1.59
N VAL A 30 0.82 28.18 -2.68
CA VAL A 30 1.23 28.74 -3.98
C VAL A 30 0.22 29.76 -4.49
N GLN A 31 -1.07 29.49 -4.36
CA GLN A 31 -2.15 30.41 -4.73
C GLN A 31 -2.12 31.68 -3.88
N PHE A 32 -1.96 31.55 -2.56
CA PHE A 32 -1.84 32.68 -1.65
C PHE A 32 -0.63 33.57 -1.96
N PHE A 33 0.53 32.95 -2.22
CA PHE A 33 1.73 33.70 -2.65
C PHE A 33 1.55 34.35 -4.02
N SER A 34 0.72 33.78 -4.89
CA SER A 34 0.39 34.40 -6.16
C SER A 34 -0.52 35.63 -5.99
N GLU A 35 -1.50 35.57 -5.09
CA GLU A 35 -2.43 36.67 -4.82
C GLU A 35 -1.77 37.83 -4.09
N THR A 36 -0.81 37.54 -3.22
CA THR A 36 0.03 38.55 -2.55
C THR A 36 1.08 39.18 -3.48
N GLY A 37 1.20 38.70 -4.72
CA GLY A 37 2.16 39.20 -5.71
C GLY A 37 3.61 38.76 -5.47
N ILE A 38 3.84 37.85 -4.52
CA ILE A 38 5.17 37.30 -4.23
C ILE A 38 5.60 36.36 -5.36
N ILE A 39 4.65 35.61 -5.95
CA ILE A 39 4.88 34.74 -7.09
C ILE A 39 4.05 35.24 -8.27
N GLU A 40 4.67 35.37 -9.45
CA GLU A 40 3.94 35.68 -10.67
C GLU A 40 2.88 34.60 -10.96
N LYS A 41 1.65 35.00 -11.30
CA LYS A 41 0.53 34.07 -11.59
C LYS A 41 0.91 32.98 -12.57
N LYS A 42 1.66 33.32 -13.63
CA LYS A 42 2.13 32.36 -14.63
C LYS A 42 3.05 31.28 -14.03
N SER A 43 3.93 31.67 -13.11
CA SER A 43 4.83 30.76 -12.40
C SER A 43 4.07 29.82 -11.46
N ALA A 44 3.03 30.32 -10.78
CA ALA A 44 2.15 29.48 -9.96
C ALA A 44 1.49 28.37 -10.79
N TRP A 45 0.96 28.70 -11.97
CA TRP A 45 0.35 27.71 -12.87
C TRP A 45 1.36 26.69 -13.41
N TRP A 46 2.61 27.07 -13.68
CA TRP A 46 3.67 26.12 -14.04
C TRP A 46 3.94 25.11 -12.93
N ILE A 47 4.03 25.57 -11.68
CA ILE A 47 4.23 24.69 -10.52
C ILE A 47 3.07 23.70 -10.41
N MET A 48 1.83 24.18 -10.49
CA MET A 48 0.62 23.34 -10.52
C MET A 48 0.70 22.28 -11.63
N PHE A 49 0.96 22.71 -12.86
CA PHE A 49 1.04 21.84 -14.03
C PHE A 49 2.04 20.70 -13.82
N VAL A 50 3.27 21.02 -13.40
CA VAL A 50 4.35 20.04 -13.21
C VAL A 50 4.02 19.07 -12.07
N VAL A 51 3.53 19.55 -10.94
CA VAL A 51 3.18 18.71 -9.78
C VAL A 51 2.08 17.70 -10.17
N TYR A 52 1.02 18.16 -10.83
CA TYR A 52 -0.07 17.28 -11.23
C TYR A 52 0.28 16.36 -12.40
N LEU A 53 1.15 16.80 -13.31
CA LEU A 53 1.67 15.92 -14.36
C LEU A 53 2.49 14.78 -13.74
N HIS A 54 3.36 15.10 -12.78
CA HIS A 54 4.11 14.08 -12.05
C HIS A 54 3.17 13.11 -11.32
N ALA A 55 2.17 13.60 -10.59
CA ALA A 55 1.19 12.77 -9.89
C ALA A 55 0.42 11.85 -10.87
N THR A 56 0.10 12.35 -12.08
CA THR A 56 -0.52 11.58 -13.16
C THR A 56 0.37 10.41 -13.60
N LEU A 57 1.67 10.68 -13.81
CA LEU A 57 2.63 9.66 -14.22
C LEU A 57 2.78 8.56 -13.16
N GLU A 58 2.87 8.92 -11.88
CA GLU A 58 2.96 7.93 -10.79
C GLU A 58 1.73 7.04 -10.71
N ASN A 59 0.52 7.62 -10.79
CA ASN A 59 -0.72 6.84 -10.72
C ASN A 59 -0.94 5.99 -11.98
N SER A 60 -0.50 6.48 -13.14
CA SER A 60 -0.49 5.70 -14.39
C SER A 60 0.43 4.50 -14.27
N LEU A 61 1.63 4.68 -13.73
CA LEU A 61 2.57 3.59 -13.49
C LEU A 61 2.00 2.57 -12.50
N LEU A 62 1.35 3.03 -11.42
CA LEU A 62 0.68 2.14 -10.47
C LEU A 62 -0.47 1.37 -11.13
N LEU A 63 -1.31 2.03 -11.93
CA LEU A 63 -2.40 1.40 -12.66
C LEU A 63 -1.88 0.32 -13.61
N LEU A 64 -0.87 0.64 -14.43
CA LEU A 64 -0.27 -0.29 -15.40
C LEU A 64 0.42 -1.46 -14.71
N LYS A 65 1.18 -1.18 -13.65
CA LYS A 65 1.98 -2.19 -12.94
C LYS A 65 1.11 -3.13 -12.11
N THR A 66 0.06 -2.62 -11.46
CA THR A 66 -0.77 -3.42 -10.55
C THR A 66 -2.05 -3.95 -11.20
N GLY A 67 -2.51 -3.35 -12.31
CA GLY A 67 -3.82 -3.64 -12.89
C GLY A 67 -5.00 -3.21 -12.01
N ASN A 68 -4.74 -2.44 -10.95
CA ASN A 68 -5.76 -2.00 -10.01
C ASN A 68 -6.52 -0.78 -10.56
N LYS A 69 -7.78 -1.00 -10.92
CA LYS A 69 -8.68 0.03 -11.47
C LYS A 69 -8.94 1.19 -10.50
N GLY A 70 -8.67 1.01 -9.21
CA GLY A 70 -8.78 2.07 -8.21
C GLY A 70 -7.89 3.29 -8.49
N PHE A 71 -6.80 3.12 -9.25
CA PHE A 71 -5.92 4.23 -9.66
C PHE A 71 -6.39 4.97 -10.90
N LEU A 72 -7.43 4.50 -11.60
CA LEU A 72 -7.92 5.15 -12.82
C LEU A 72 -8.48 6.54 -12.54
N ALA A 73 -9.37 6.66 -11.55
CA ALA A 73 -9.98 7.94 -11.20
C ALA A 73 -8.94 9.00 -10.76
N PRO A 74 -7.99 8.69 -9.85
CA PRO A 74 -6.90 9.62 -9.52
C PRO A 74 -6.05 10.01 -10.74
N THR A 75 -5.73 9.05 -11.62
CA THR A 75 -4.95 9.33 -12.83
C THR A 75 -5.66 10.33 -13.73
N LEU A 76 -6.95 10.11 -14.02
CA LEU A 76 -7.74 11.01 -14.85
C LEU A 76 -7.91 12.39 -14.20
N LEU A 77 -8.14 12.43 -12.89
CA LEU A 77 -8.26 13.69 -12.15
C LEU A 77 -6.98 14.53 -12.29
N TYR A 78 -5.82 13.94 -11.99
CA TYR A 78 -4.55 14.66 -12.06
C TYR A 78 -4.21 15.09 -13.49
N LEU A 79 -4.58 14.30 -14.49
CA LEU A 79 -4.41 14.67 -15.89
C LEU A 79 -5.25 15.90 -16.25
N VAL A 80 -6.53 15.92 -15.85
CA VAL A 80 -7.43 17.05 -16.09
C VAL A 80 -6.94 18.30 -15.36
N VAL A 81 -6.51 18.19 -14.10
CA VAL A 81 -5.98 19.33 -13.34
C VAL A 81 -4.67 19.85 -13.95
N SER A 82 -3.80 18.96 -14.42
CA SER A 82 -2.62 19.35 -15.18
C SER A 82 -3.00 20.11 -16.47
N ALA A 83 -4.01 19.62 -17.21
CA ALA A 83 -4.50 20.30 -18.42
C ALA A 83 -5.09 21.69 -18.14
N ILE A 84 -5.75 21.90 -16.99
CA ILE A 84 -6.20 23.23 -16.55
C ILE A 84 -4.99 24.16 -16.37
N GLY A 85 -3.97 23.71 -15.64
CA GLY A 85 -2.74 24.49 -15.43
C GLY A 85 -2.06 24.86 -16.75
N LEU A 86 -1.96 23.91 -17.69
CA LEU A 86 -1.40 24.17 -19.02
C LEU A 86 -2.23 25.18 -19.83
N SER A 87 -3.56 25.05 -19.79
CA SER A 87 -4.48 25.95 -20.51
C SER A 87 -4.33 27.40 -20.02
N LEU A 88 -4.19 27.60 -18.71
CA LEU A 88 -3.95 28.90 -18.08
C LEU A 88 -2.58 29.50 -18.44
N ILE A 89 -1.55 28.66 -18.59
CA ILE A 89 -0.21 29.11 -19.03
C ILE A 89 -0.23 29.61 -20.48
N VAL A 90 -0.98 28.92 -21.35
CA VAL A 90 -1.08 29.23 -22.79
C VAL A 90 -2.11 30.33 -23.08
N GLY A 91 -2.96 30.68 -22.11
CA GLY A 91 -4.01 31.70 -22.27
C GLY A 91 -5.24 31.19 -23.02
N GLN A 92 -5.50 29.88 -23.00
CA GLN A 92 -6.64 29.26 -23.68
C GLN A 92 -7.81 29.07 -22.71
N GLU A 93 -8.62 30.10 -22.53
CA GLU A 93 -9.64 30.13 -21.48
C GLU A 93 -10.93 29.36 -21.81
N HIS A 94 -11.21 29.14 -23.10
CA HIS A 94 -12.47 28.59 -23.60
C HIS A 94 -12.87 27.24 -22.97
N TYR A 95 -11.90 26.41 -22.58
CA TYR A 95 -12.16 25.05 -22.07
C TYR A 95 -12.05 24.93 -20.55
N ILE A 96 -11.64 25.99 -19.84
CA ILE A 96 -11.31 25.91 -18.41
C ILE A 96 -12.53 25.51 -17.59
N TYR A 97 -13.69 26.12 -17.85
CA TYR A 97 -14.92 25.80 -17.11
C TYR A 97 -15.34 24.33 -17.28
N LEU A 98 -15.25 23.80 -18.50
CA LEU A 98 -15.55 22.40 -18.77
C LEU A 98 -14.59 21.46 -18.03
N LEU A 99 -13.29 21.76 -18.08
CA LEU A 99 -12.27 20.99 -17.37
C LEU A 99 -12.45 21.05 -15.84
N MET A 100 -12.86 22.20 -15.29
CA MET A 100 -13.15 22.33 -13.85
C MET A 100 -14.35 21.47 -13.43
N ILE A 101 -15.45 21.49 -14.19
CA ILE A 101 -16.62 20.65 -13.92
C ILE A 101 -16.22 19.17 -13.96
N LEU A 102 -15.44 18.77 -14.97
CA LEU A 102 -14.93 17.41 -15.08
C LEU A 102 -14.02 17.03 -13.89
N ALA A 103 -13.14 17.95 -13.46
CA ALA A 103 -12.26 17.74 -12.32
C ALA A 103 -13.07 17.53 -11.02
N VAL A 104 -14.13 18.32 -10.79
CA VAL A 104 -15.01 18.14 -9.62
C VAL A 104 -15.69 16.78 -9.66
N PHE A 105 -16.23 16.37 -10.80
CA PHE A 105 -16.85 15.05 -10.97
C PHE A 105 -15.86 13.91 -10.70
N LEU A 106 -14.64 14.00 -11.26
CA LEU A 106 -13.58 13.02 -11.02
C LEU A 106 -13.11 13.01 -9.56
N ALA A 107 -13.05 14.17 -8.89
CA ALA A 107 -12.71 14.26 -7.47
C ALA A 107 -13.72 13.52 -6.60
N ILE A 108 -15.02 13.63 -6.89
CA ILE A 108 -16.07 12.84 -6.23
C ILE A 108 -15.83 11.34 -6.49
N GLY A 109 -15.49 10.96 -7.72
CA GLY A 109 -15.12 9.58 -8.07
C GLY A 109 -13.92 9.06 -7.27
N VAL A 110 -12.87 9.87 -7.08
CA VAL A 110 -11.71 9.52 -6.26
C VAL A 110 -12.11 9.30 -4.81
N ILE A 111 -12.96 10.16 -4.25
CA ILE A 111 -13.48 9.99 -2.88
C ILE A 111 -14.26 8.68 -2.79
N TYR A 112 -15.17 8.40 -3.73
CA TYR A 112 -15.94 7.16 -3.74
C TYR A 112 -15.04 5.91 -3.78
N VAL A 113 -14.09 5.85 -4.72
CA VAL A 113 -13.20 4.69 -4.88
C VAL A 113 -12.28 4.50 -3.67
N SER A 114 -11.80 5.59 -3.07
CA SER A 114 -10.85 5.55 -1.96
C SER A 114 -11.52 5.23 -0.62
N PHE A 115 -12.67 5.82 -0.33
CA PHE A 115 -13.36 5.67 0.96
C PHE A 115 -14.37 4.52 0.97
N ILE A 116 -15.16 4.35 -0.10
CA ILE A 116 -16.21 3.34 -0.18
C ILE A 116 -15.66 2.07 -0.84
N GLY A 117 -15.03 2.20 -2.01
CA GLY A 117 -14.52 1.06 -2.77
C GLY A 117 -13.33 0.36 -2.12
N LYS A 118 -12.54 1.05 -1.28
CA LYS A 118 -11.31 0.54 -0.63
C LYS A 118 -10.31 -0.12 -1.59
N GLN A 119 -10.40 0.22 -2.89
CA GLN A 119 -9.64 -0.45 -3.95
C GLN A 119 -8.17 -0.04 -3.91
N THR A 120 -7.88 1.20 -3.53
CA THR A 120 -6.54 1.77 -3.39
C THR A 120 -5.91 1.51 -2.02
N ARG A 121 -6.57 0.71 -1.18
CA ARG A 121 -6.11 0.42 0.16
C ARG A 121 -4.94 -0.55 0.12
N VAL A 122 -3.79 -0.10 0.62
CA VAL A 122 -2.59 -0.92 0.77
C VAL A 122 -2.82 -1.93 1.90
N ARG A 123 -2.84 -3.22 1.57
CA ARG A 123 -3.14 -4.32 2.50
C ARG A 123 -1.90 -4.99 3.08
N SER A 124 -0.76 -4.82 2.42
CA SER A 124 0.55 -5.38 2.83
C SER A 124 0.93 -5.15 4.30
N ARG A 125 0.54 -4.02 4.89
CA ARG A 125 0.84 -3.70 6.30
C ARG A 125 0.15 -4.65 7.28
N PHE A 126 -1.08 -5.05 6.98
CA PHE A 126 -1.87 -5.93 7.84
C PHE A 126 -1.40 -7.38 7.77
N ILE A 127 -0.75 -7.77 6.67
CA ILE A 127 -0.25 -9.13 6.49
C ILE A 127 0.76 -9.52 7.57
N LEU A 128 1.68 -8.63 7.94
CA LEU A 128 2.65 -8.90 8.99
C LEU A 128 2.02 -8.90 10.38
N GLU A 129 1.02 -8.06 10.62
CA GLU A 129 0.26 -8.04 11.87
C GLU A 129 -0.55 -9.33 12.06
N MET A 130 -1.24 -9.79 11.01
CA MET A 130 -1.95 -11.06 10.98
C MET A 130 -1.03 -12.26 11.23
N ALA A 131 0.16 -12.24 10.64
CA ALA A 131 1.16 -13.26 10.91
C ALA A 131 1.63 -13.21 12.38
N ALA A 132 1.86 -12.01 12.91
CA ALA A 132 2.34 -11.80 14.27
C ALA A 132 1.33 -12.26 15.34
N GLN A 133 0.03 -12.03 15.17
CA GLN A 133 -1.00 -12.49 16.12
C GLN A 133 -1.00 -14.01 16.37
N ARG A 134 -0.51 -14.80 15.40
CA ARG A 134 -0.45 -16.27 15.48
C ARG A 134 0.78 -16.80 16.22
N VAL A 135 1.65 -15.91 16.71
CA VAL A 135 2.91 -16.27 17.37
C VAL A 135 2.78 -16.12 18.88
N THR A 136 3.24 -17.12 19.65
CA THR A 136 3.02 -17.18 21.11
C THR A 136 4.31 -17.14 21.93
N ASN A 137 5.49 -17.37 21.32
CA ASN A 137 6.77 -17.42 22.03
C ASN A 137 7.66 -16.22 21.71
N THR A 138 8.41 -15.75 22.71
CA THR A 138 9.28 -14.56 22.64
C THR A 138 10.77 -14.86 22.50
N ASN A 139 11.17 -16.14 22.51
CA ASN A 139 12.56 -16.53 22.66
C ASN A 139 13.18 -16.97 21.32
N ALA A 140 13.71 -16.02 20.54
CA ALA A 140 14.75 -16.26 19.53
C ALA A 140 15.36 -14.94 19.02
N GLY A 141 16.63 -14.99 18.64
CA GLY A 141 17.30 -13.89 17.92
C GLY A 141 16.89 -13.82 16.44
N PHE A 142 17.09 -12.67 15.83
CA PHE A 142 16.89 -12.47 14.39
C PHE A 142 17.90 -13.27 13.57
N THR A 143 17.46 -13.93 12.50
CA THR A 143 18.36 -14.52 11.49
C THR A 143 18.06 -13.95 10.10
N PRO A 144 19.07 -13.56 9.30
CA PRO A 144 18.85 -13.00 7.96
C PRO A 144 18.60 -14.06 6.88
N ARG A 145 18.47 -15.34 7.25
CA ARG A 145 18.34 -16.45 6.29
C ARG A 145 16.86 -16.62 5.90
N PRO A 146 16.55 -16.85 4.62
CA PRO A 146 15.21 -17.27 4.22
C PRO A 146 14.77 -18.54 4.95
N TYR A 147 13.59 -18.48 5.55
CA TYR A 147 12.98 -19.56 6.32
C TYR A 147 12.11 -20.45 5.39
N PRO A 148 12.27 -21.78 5.39
CA PRO A 148 11.44 -22.68 4.59
C PRO A 148 10.05 -22.81 5.23
N ALA A 149 9.02 -22.30 4.56
CA ALA A 149 7.65 -22.29 5.10
C ALA A 149 6.82 -23.51 4.69
N GLY A 150 7.15 -24.15 3.56
CA GLY A 150 6.43 -25.31 3.07
C GLY A 150 6.74 -25.64 1.61
N ARG A 151 5.94 -26.56 1.04
CA ARG A 151 5.98 -26.94 -0.36
C ARG A 151 4.56 -27.02 -0.92
N LEU A 152 4.41 -26.56 -2.16
CA LEU A 152 3.16 -26.57 -2.91
C LEU A 152 3.41 -27.21 -4.28
N SER A 153 2.36 -27.77 -4.87
CA SER A 153 2.37 -28.20 -6.26
C SER A 153 1.56 -27.19 -7.06
N TYR A 154 2.20 -26.56 -8.03
CA TYR A 154 1.59 -25.59 -8.94
C TYR A 154 2.32 -25.56 -10.27
N ASN A 155 1.63 -25.07 -11.29
CA ASN A 155 2.25 -24.71 -12.56
C ASN A 155 2.50 -23.19 -12.65
N GLN A 156 3.18 -22.78 -13.72
CA GLN A 156 3.58 -21.38 -13.87
C GLN A 156 2.41 -20.41 -14.10
N ASP A 157 1.34 -20.88 -14.72
CA ASP A 157 0.15 -20.06 -15.01
C ASP A 157 -0.67 -19.81 -13.74
N GLU A 158 -0.77 -20.82 -12.87
CA GLU A 158 -1.47 -20.70 -11.59
C GLU A 158 -0.75 -19.72 -10.66
N ILE A 159 0.59 -19.80 -10.56
CA ILE A 159 1.37 -18.84 -9.76
C ILE A 159 1.32 -17.44 -10.36
N ASP A 160 1.28 -17.30 -11.68
CA ASP A 160 1.10 -16.00 -12.33
C ASP A 160 -0.26 -15.38 -12.04
N SER A 161 -1.34 -16.17 -12.11
CA SER A 161 -2.67 -15.71 -11.75
C SER A 161 -2.74 -15.28 -10.29
N PHE A 162 -2.22 -16.11 -9.39
CA PHE A 162 -2.21 -15.82 -7.95
C PHE A 162 -1.43 -14.54 -7.65
N THR A 163 -0.22 -14.42 -8.18
CA THR A 163 0.63 -13.25 -7.92
C THR A 163 0.09 -11.97 -8.57
N ALA A 164 -0.60 -12.07 -9.72
CA ALA A 164 -1.33 -10.96 -10.32
C ALA A 164 -2.51 -10.52 -9.45
N PHE A 165 -3.26 -11.46 -8.85
CA PHE A 165 -4.29 -11.15 -7.86
C PHE A 165 -3.69 -10.39 -6.67
N MET A 166 -2.57 -10.87 -6.11
CA MET A 166 -1.90 -10.22 -4.98
C MET A 166 -1.47 -8.78 -5.28
N MET A 167 -0.98 -8.52 -6.49
CA MET A 167 -0.63 -7.17 -6.95
C MET A 167 -1.86 -6.27 -7.11
N LYS A 168 -2.90 -6.77 -7.79
CA LYS A 168 -4.14 -6.04 -8.05
C LYS A 168 -4.81 -5.57 -6.77
N HIS A 169 -4.76 -6.39 -5.72
CA HIS A 169 -5.36 -6.07 -4.43
C HIS A 169 -4.40 -5.37 -3.44
N LEU A 170 -3.21 -4.96 -3.91
CA LEU A 170 -2.18 -4.24 -3.14
C LEU A 170 -1.76 -5.00 -1.87
N ILE A 171 -1.70 -6.32 -1.97
CA ILE A 171 -1.28 -7.21 -0.88
C ILE A 171 0.24 -7.40 -0.93
N ALA A 172 0.79 -7.72 -2.10
CA ALA A 172 2.22 -7.89 -2.30
C ALA A 172 2.64 -7.55 -3.74
N MET A 173 3.91 -7.17 -3.91
CA MET A 173 4.51 -6.86 -5.21
C MET A 173 5.23 -8.06 -5.80
N ARG A 174 4.90 -8.42 -7.04
CA ARG A 174 5.55 -9.51 -7.76
C ARG A 174 6.88 -9.08 -8.38
N TYR A 175 7.90 -9.91 -8.21
CA TYR A 175 9.13 -9.87 -8.99
C TYR A 175 9.49 -11.29 -9.43
N ARG A 176 9.58 -11.51 -10.74
CA ARG A 176 9.97 -12.80 -11.30
C ARG A 176 11.48 -12.88 -11.45
N GLU A 177 12.06 -13.99 -11.03
CA GLU A 177 13.46 -14.38 -11.32
C GLU A 177 13.48 -15.68 -12.14
N ALA A 178 14.69 -16.11 -12.53
CA ALA A 178 14.89 -17.35 -13.27
C ALA A 178 14.64 -18.62 -12.44
N THR A 179 14.49 -18.49 -11.12
CA THR A 179 14.36 -19.62 -10.16
C THR A 179 13.13 -19.45 -9.27
N GLY A 180 12.08 -18.81 -9.79
CA GLY A 180 10.83 -18.56 -9.07
C GLY A 180 10.42 -17.10 -8.96
N THR A 181 9.37 -16.88 -8.16
CA THR A 181 8.67 -15.60 -8.03
C THR A 181 8.67 -15.11 -6.59
N TYR A 182 9.01 -13.83 -6.42
CA TYR A 182 9.03 -13.13 -5.14
C TYR A 182 7.78 -12.26 -4.99
N LEU A 183 7.10 -12.41 -3.86
CA LEU A 183 6.03 -11.53 -3.40
C LEU A 183 6.57 -10.66 -2.26
N VAL A 184 6.97 -9.43 -2.60
CA VAL A 184 7.53 -8.46 -1.65
C VAL A 184 6.40 -7.74 -0.94
N ILE A 185 6.43 -7.76 0.40
CA ILE A 185 5.46 -7.10 1.27
C ILE A 185 6.02 -5.74 1.65
N GLU A 186 5.52 -4.68 1.02
CA GLU A 186 6.02 -3.33 1.27
C GLU A 186 5.04 -2.48 2.09
N ALA A 187 5.52 -1.92 3.19
CA ALA A 187 4.75 -0.99 3.99
C ALA A 187 4.60 0.40 3.32
N GLY A 188 3.69 0.55 2.37
CA GLY A 188 3.25 1.86 1.84
C GLY A 188 3.08 1.92 0.32
N GLY A 189 2.03 2.59 -0.14
CA GLY A 189 1.58 2.58 -1.53
C GLY A 189 2.58 3.14 -2.54
N LEU A 190 3.35 4.18 -2.18
CA LEU A 190 4.34 4.76 -3.08
C LEU A 190 5.50 3.80 -3.41
N ARG A 191 5.75 2.80 -2.54
CA ARG A 191 6.82 1.81 -2.79
C ARG A 191 6.39 0.79 -3.86
N PHE A 192 5.08 0.57 -4.03
CA PHE A 192 4.55 -0.18 -5.17
C PHE A 192 4.92 0.49 -6.51
N ALA A 193 5.09 1.82 -6.53
CA ALA A 193 5.54 2.58 -7.69
C ALA A 193 7.06 2.48 -7.95
N ARG A 194 7.84 1.79 -7.11
CA ARG A 194 9.29 1.65 -7.31
C ARG A 194 9.56 0.98 -8.67
N LEU A 195 10.31 1.67 -9.52
CA LEU A 195 10.71 1.15 -10.83
C LEU A 195 11.86 0.13 -10.74
N PHE A 196 12.68 0.24 -9.70
CA PHE A 196 13.86 -0.61 -9.50
C PHE A 196 13.56 -1.85 -8.63
N LYS A 197 14.19 -2.96 -9.01
CA LYS A 197 14.18 -4.22 -8.26
C LYS A 197 14.81 -4.02 -6.88
N PRO A 198 14.14 -4.44 -5.79
CA PRO A 198 14.72 -4.34 -4.45
C PRO A 198 15.82 -5.38 -4.24
N ASP A 199 16.72 -5.10 -3.32
CA ASP A 199 17.60 -6.11 -2.75
C ASP A 199 16.77 -7.06 -1.86
N PHE A 200 16.53 -8.28 -2.34
CA PHE A 200 15.68 -9.26 -1.66
C PHE A 200 16.18 -9.65 -0.26
N SER A 201 17.47 -9.52 0.03
CA SER A 201 18.00 -9.76 1.37
C SER A 201 17.55 -8.72 2.40
N LYS A 202 17.17 -7.53 1.95
CA LYS A 202 16.82 -6.38 2.79
C LYS A 202 15.32 -6.09 2.85
N VAL A 203 14.50 -6.84 2.12
CA VAL A 203 13.04 -6.63 2.08
C VAL A 203 12.29 -7.88 2.52
N THR A 204 11.14 -7.66 3.15
CA THR A 204 10.24 -8.73 3.55
C THR A 204 9.53 -9.30 2.34
N HIS A 205 9.63 -10.60 2.13
CA HIS A 205 9.06 -11.27 0.97
C HIS A 205 8.72 -12.74 1.24
N VAL A 206 7.78 -13.26 0.45
CA VAL A 206 7.52 -14.69 0.31
C VAL A 206 7.96 -15.10 -1.09
N ARG A 207 8.81 -16.11 -1.20
CA ARG A 207 9.32 -16.64 -2.47
C ARG A 207 8.67 -17.99 -2.76
N PHE A 208 8.20 -18.13 -3.98
CA PHE A 208 7.65 -19.33 -4.60
C PHE A 208 8.68 -19.81 -5.62
N ASP A 209 9.41 -20.88 -5.32
CA ASP A 209 10.43 -21.47 -6.20
C ASP A 209 9.79 -22.40 -7.24
N ASP A 210 10.38 -22.52 -8.42
CA ASP A 210 9.89 -23.38 -9.51
C ASP A 210 9.79 -24.87 -9.09
N SER A 211 10.53 -25.27 -8.06
CA SER A 211 10.40 -26.61 -7.44
C SER A 211 9.15 -26.78 -6.55
N GLY A 212 8.31 -25.75 -6.43
CA GLY A 212 7.19 -25.70 -5.49
C GLY A 212 7.58 -25.33 -4.04
N ALA A 213 8.85 -25.06 -3.76
CA ALA A 213 9.27 -24.67 -2.41
C ALA A 213 8.82 -23.23 -2.08
N VAL A 214 8.29 -23.04 -0.87
CA VAL A 214 7.89 -21.73 -0.35
C VAL A 214 8.84 -21.31 0.75
N SER A 215 9.42 -20.12 0.63
CA SER A 215 10.32 -19.56 1.63
C SER A 215 9.96 -18.12 1.98
N VAL A 216 10.31 -17.71 3.19
CA VAL A 216 9.96 -16.41 3.75
C VAL A 216 11.21 -15.71 4.22
N ASN A 217 11.33 -14.43 3.90
CA ASN A 217 12.34 -13.54 4.48
C ASN A 217 11.61 -12.36 5.11
N ILE A 218 11.95 -12.01 6.35
CA ILE A 218 11.46 -10.81 7.01
C ILE A 218 12.64 -9.87 7.20
N SER A 219 12.51 -8.65 6.71
CA SER A 219 13.58 -7.65 6.83
C SER A 219 13.86 -7.34 8.30
N ARG A 220 15.12 -7.03 8.62
CA ARG A 220 15.48 -6.58 9.98
C ARG A 220 14.64 -5.41 10.45
N LYS A 221 14.35 -4.47 9.53
CA LYS A 221 13.55 -3.28 9.82
C LYS A 221 12.13 -3.64 10.22
N ASP A 222 11.50 -4.58 9.53
CA ASP A 222 10.13 -4.99 9.83
C ASP A 222 10.11 -5.85 11.10
N TYR A 223 11.06 -6.78 11.26
CA TYR A 223 11.17 -7.58 12.48
C TYR A 223 11.36 -6.74 13.76
N GLN A 224 12.12 -5.63 13.69
CA GLN A 224 12.31 -4.74 14.83
C GLN A 224 11.00 -4.18 15.38
N GLN A 225 9.93 -4.10 14.59
CA GLN A 225 8.60 -3.67 15.05
C GLN A 225 7.89 -4.73 15.91
N TYR A 226 8.34 -5.97 15.83
CA TYR A 226 7.72 -7.17 16.43
C TYR A 226 8.65 -7.87 17.44
N ARG A 227 9.88 -7.37 17.58
CA ARG A 227 10.99 -8.01 18.31
C ARG A 227 10.67 -8.27 19.79
N ASP A 228 9.88 -7.42 20.43
CA ASP A 228 9.61 -7.53 21.87
C ASP A 228 8.51 -8.56 22.19
N THR A 229 7.91 -9.18 21.16
CA THR A 229 6.70 -10.00 21.34
C THR A 229 6.81 -11.37 20.67
N PHE A 230 7.67 -11.54 19.66
CA PHE A 230 7.60 -12.72 18.78
C PHE A 230 8.96 -13.31 18.42
N ASN A 231 9.02 -14.64 18.39
CA ASN A 231 10.12 -15.42 17.83
C ASN A 231 10.16 -15.26 16.30
N PHE A 232 11.35 -14.93 15.76
CA PHE A 232 11.57 -14.69 14.33
C PHE A 232 11.12 -15.85 13.43
N ASP A 233 11.47 -17.08 13.78
CA ASP A 233 11.14 -18.27 12.99
C ASP A 233 9.64 -18.54 13.00
N GLN A 234 8.99 -18.36 14.16
CA GLN A 234 7.54 -18.50 14.26
C GLN A 234 6.80 -17.43 13.45
N LEU A 235 7.32 -16.19 13.42
CA LEU A 235 6.76 -15.13 12.57
C LEU A 235 6.93 -15.47 11.08
N CYS A 236 8.09 -15.98 10.69
CA CYS A 236 8.32 -16.44 9.31
C CYS A 236 7.38 -17.60 8.94
N GLN A 237 7.21 -18.60 9.81
CA GLN A 237 6.29 -19.72 9.60
C GLN A 237 4.83 -19.24 9.51
N ALA A 238 4.40 -18.34 10.40
CA ALA A 238 3.04 -17.82 10.39
C ALA A 238 2.75 -17.05 9.10
N LEU A 239 3.70 -16.23 8.64
CA LEU A 239 3.60 -15.51 7.37
C LEU A 239 3.57 -16.47 6.18
N GLY A 240 4.42 -17.50 6.19
CA GLY A 240 4.43 -18.51 5.13
C GLY A 240 3.12 -19.29 5.06
N ASN A 241 2.62 -19.75 6.20
CA ASN A 241 1.32 -20.43 6.30
C ASN A 241 0.18 -19.56 5.79
N LEU A 242 0.19 -18.26 6.11
CA LEU A 242 -0.81 -17.32 5.61
C LEU A 242 -0.83 -17.24 4.07
N PHE A 243 0.34 -17.16 3.42
CA PHE A 243 0.42 -17.13 1.96
C PHE A 243 0.06 -18.47 1.33
N ILE A 244 0.35 -19.59 1.98
CA ILE A 244 -0.12 -20.92 1.58
C ILE A 244 -1.66 -20.98 1.64
N THR A 245 -2.28 -20.47 2.72
CA THR A 245 -3.74 -20.38 2.80
C THR A 245 -4.33 -19.48 1.70
N PHE A 246 -3.70 -18.34 1.42
CA PHE A 246 -4.14 -17.48 0.31
C PHE A 246 -4.04 -18.17 -1.04
N TRP A 247 -2.97 -18.93 -1.24
CA TRP A 247 -2.80 -19.76 -2.43
C TRP A 247 -3.95 -20.77 -2.58
N ASP A 248 -4.27 -21.51 -1.52
CA ASP A 248 -5.32 -22.52 -1.54
C ASP A 248 -6.69 -21.91 -1.85
N LEU A 249 -7.04 -20.79 -1.21
CA LEU A 249 -8.28 -20.05 -1.46
C LEU A 249 -8.35 -19.55 -2.90
N HIS A 250 -7.26 -18.98 -3.43
CA HIS A 250 -7.22 -18.50 -4.81
C HIS A 250 -7.42 -19.66 -5.80
N ARG A 251 -6.74 -20.79 -5.59
CA ARG A 251 -6.84 -21.97 -6.44
C ARG A 251 -8.25 -22.58 -6.42
N GLN A 252 -8.96 -22.50 -5.30
CA GLN A 252 -10.34 -22.96 -5.16
C GLN A 252 -11.37 -21.99 -5.78
N GLY A 253 -10.94 -20.85 -6.33
CA GLY A 253 -11.85 -19.82 -6.85
C GLY A 253 -12.46 -18.93 -5.77
N GLU A 254 -11.97 -19.03 -4.53
CA GLU A 254 -12.47 -18.32 -3.35
C GLU A 254 -11.62 -17.08 -3.01
N ALA A 255 -11.01 -16.46 -4.02
CA ALA A 255 -10.07 -15.36 -3.83
C ALA A 255 -10.67 -14.14 -3.08
N ASP A 256 -11.99 -13.93 -3.18
CA ASP A 256 -12.67 -12.87 -2.42
C ASP A 256 -12.58 -13.08 -0.91
N GLN A 257 -12.52 -14.34 -0.43
CA GLN A 257 -12.34 -14.63 0.99
C GLN A 257 -11.00 -14.13 1.53
N ILE A 258 -9.96 -14.07 0.69
CA ILE A 258 -8.66 -13.49 1.06
C ILE A 258 -8.84 -12.02 1.45
N ILE A 259 -9.63 -11.29 0.65
CA ILE A 259 -9.91 -9.88 0.91
C ILE A 259 -10.76 -9.72 2.16
N SER A 260 -11.80 -10.54 2.31
CA SER A 260 -12.67 -10.54 3.50
C SER A 260 -11.88 -10.82 4.78
N LEU A 261 -10.96 -11.80 4.76
CA LEU A 261 -10.11 -12.16 5.88
C LEU A 261 -9.18 -11.01 6.29
N ILE A 262 -8.53 -10.36 5.32
CA ILE A 262 -7.66 -9.20 5.60
C ILE A 262 -8.49 -8.03 6.16
N ASP A 263 -9.67 -7.78 5.59
CA ASP A 263 -10.53 -6.68 5.99
C ASP A 263 -11.22 -6.92 7.35
N SER A 264 -11.50 -8.17 7.74
CA SER A 264 -12.05 -8.52 9.05
C SER A 264 -11.02 -8.35 10.15
N GLU A 265 -9.81 -8.89 9.97
CA GLU A 265 -8.75 -8.74 10.97
C GLU A 265 -8.40 -7.27 11.20
N HIS A 266 -8.38 -6.50 10.11
CA HIS A 266 -8.15 -5.07 10.21
C HIS A 266 -9.19 -4.37 11.10
N ARG A 267 -10.47 -4.75 11.02
CA ARG A 267 -11.53 -4.17 11.87
C ARG A 267 -11.33 -4.53 13.34
N GLU A 268 -10.93 -5.76 13.63
CA GLU A 268 -10.66 -6.22 15.00
C GLU A 268 -9.49 -5.45 15.62
N LEU A 269 -8.39 -5.30 14.88
CA LEU A 269 -7.23 -4.50 15.30
C LEU A 269 -7.61 -3.03 15.60
N GLN A 270 -8.52 -2.44 14.81
CA GLN A 270 -9.02 -1.09 15.08
C GLN A 270 -9.96 -1.02 16.30
N ALA A 271 -10.76 -2.07 16.54
CA ALA A 271 -11.70 -2.12 17.65
C ALA A 271 -11.02 -2.30 19.01
N GLU A 272 -9.83 -2.90 19.08
CA GLU A 272 -9.05 -3.04 20.31
C GLU A 272 -8.28 -1.77 20.71
N THR A 273 -8.07 -0.85 19.76
CA THR A 273 -7.29 0.38 19.95
C THR A 273 -7.93 1.48 20.85
N PRO A 274 -9.26 1.61 21.07
CA PRO A 274 -9.83 2.70 21.88
C PRO A 274 -9.78 2.50 23.40
N LEU A 275 -9.59 1.28 23.93
CA LEU A 275 -9.76 1.01 25.37
C LEU A 275 -8.47 1.15 26.21
N LEU A 276 -7.30 1.17 25.57
CA LEU A 276 -6.02 1.28 26.30
C LEU A 276 -5.58 2.73 26.56
N SER A 277 -6.19 3.75 25.94
CA SER A 277 -5.82 5.16 26.17
C SER A 277 -6.50 5.81 27.38
N VAL A 278 -7.47 5.15 28.03
CA VAL A 278 -8.19 5.72 29.18
C VAL A 278 -7.68 5.18 30.53
N GLN A 279 -7.03 4.01 30.56
CA GLN A 279 -6.55 3.41 31.82
C GLN A 279 -5.08 3.76 32.19
N GLY A 280 -4.35 4.47 31.33
CA GLY A 280 -2.95 4.85 31.57
C GLY A 280 -2.72 6.08 32.46
N HIS A 281 -3.78 6.79 32.89
CA HIS A 281 -3.64 8.05 33.66
C HIS A 281 -4.26 8.02 35.05
N LYS A 282 -4.37 6.83 35.66
CA LYS A 282 -4.58 6.67 37.10
C LYS A 282 -3.63 5.61 37.64
N LYS A 283 -2.40 6.02 37.95
CA LYS A 283 -1.58 5.43 39.00
C LYS A 283 -0.48 6.44 39.37
N ASN A 284 -0.75 7.10 40.50
CA ASN A 284 0.10 7.86 41.42
C ASN A 284 1.11 8.85 40.84
#